data_AF-A0A954NA04-F1
#
_entry.id   AF-A0A954NA04-F1
#
_cell.length_a   1.000
_cell.length_b   1.000
_cell.length_c   1.000
_cell.angle_alpha   90.00
_cell.angle_beta   90.00
_cell.angle_gamma   90.00
#
_symmetry.space_group_name_H-M   'P 1'
#
loop_
_entity.id
_entity.type
_entity.pdbx_description
1 polymer ?
#
loop_
_entity_poly.entity_id
_entity_poly.type
_entity_poly.pdbx_seq_one_letter_code
_entity_poly.pdbx_strand_id
1 'polypeptide(L)'
;MRSRPYTTDTLPDVYAKQLELLRAMPPMQRMERAAALSGQVKQMSFDAIRRHHPDWDDETVRLKFIEVTYGRALADDVRRHLGERSGERDA
;
A
#
# COMPACT_ATOMS: atom_id res chain seq x y z
N MET A 1 14.15 -30.96 7.72
CA MET A 1 12.75 -30.54 7.46
C MET A 1 12.75 -29.71 6.18
N ARG A 2 12.17 -30.17 5.07
CA ARG A 2 12.10 -29.35 3.83
C ARG A 2 11.03 -28.29 4.02
N SER A 3 11.40 -27.02 4.02
CA SER A 3 10.44 -25.91 4.02
C SER A 3 9.57 -26.03 2.78
N ARG A 4 8.25 -26.08 2.95
CA ARG A 4 7.33 -25.85 1.83
C ARG A 4 7.64 -24.46 1.25
N PRO A 5 7.64 -24.29 -0.08
CA PRO A 5 7.75 -22.96 -0.66
C PRO A 5 6.58 -22.10 -0.18
N TYR A 6 6.85 -20.81 0.05
CA TYR A 6 5.86 -19.83 0.53
C TYR A 6 4.68 -19.65 -0.46
N THR A 7 4.89 -19.98 -1.74
CA THR A 7 3.88 -19.91 -2.78
C THR A 7 3.75 -21.23 -3.55
N THR A 8 2.55 -21.49 -4.08
CA THR A 8 2.23 -22.67 -4.90
C THR A 8 2.26 -22.40 -6.40
N ASP A 9 2.35 -21.13 -6.82
CA ASP A 9 2.34 -20.69 -8.23
C ASP A 9 3.75 -20.48 -8.82
N THR A 10 4.80 -20.68 -8.01
CA THR A 10 6.20 -20.48 -8.40
C THR A 10 6.96 -21.78 -8.25
N LEU A 11 7.70 -22.17 -9.30
CA LEU A 11 8.53 -23.38 -9.29
C LEU A 11 9.61 -23.29 -8.20
N PRO A 12 9.98 -24.41 -7.53
CA PRO A 12 10.91 -24.38 -6.40
C PRO A 12 12.30 -23.79 -6.72
N ASP A 13 12.81 -24.04 -7.91
CA ASP A 13 14.10 -23.53 -8.41
C ASP A 13 14.04 -22.02 -8.70
N VAL A 14 12.94 -21.53 -9.26
CA VAL A 14 12.68 -20.09 -9.46
C VAL A 14 12.60 -19.35 -8.13
N TYR A 15 11.89 -19.92 -7.14
CA TYR A 15 11.83 -19.37 -5.79
C TYR A 15 13.20 -19.33 -5.12
N ALA A 16 13.99 -20.40 -5.26
CA ALA A 16 15.36 -20.44 -4.74
C ALA A 16 16.23 -19.35 -5.37
N LYS A 17 16.11 -19.13 -6.69
CA LYS A 17 16.86 -18.06 -7.37
C LYS A 17 16.42 -16.67 -6.93
N GLN A 18 15.13 -16.44 -6.73
CA GLN A 18 14.61 -15.18 -6.20
C GLN A 18 15.19 -14.86 -4.82
N LEU A 19 15.23 -15.86 -3.93
CA LEU A 19 15.81 -15.70 -2.59
C LEU A 19 17.31 -15.41 -2.63
N GLU A 20 18.06 -16.07 -3.51
CA GLU A 20 19.49 -15.80 -3.73
C GLU A 20 19.71 -14.34 -4.12
N LEU A 21 18.97 -13.84 -5.12
CA LEU A 21 19.06 -12.46 -5.59
C LEU A 21 18.66 -11.45 -4.52
N LEU A 22 17.60 -11.74 -3.74
CA LEU A 22 17.15 -10.88 -2.65
C LEU A 22 18.19 -10.79 -1.53
N ARG A 23 18.88 -11.90 -1.22
CA ARG A 23 19.93 -11.95 -0.20
C ARG A 23 21.23 -11.28 -0.63
N ALA A 24 21.55 -11.32 -1.92
CA ALA A 24 22.71 -10.64 -2.49
C ALA A 24 22.51 -9.11 -2.60
N MET A 25 21.27 -8.63 -2.51
CA MET A 25 20.94 -7.22 -2.68
C MET A 25 21.44 -6.35 -1.50
N PRO A 26 22.10 -5.22 -1.76
CA PRO A 26 22.50 -4.27 -0.71
C PRO A 26 21.29 -3.80 0.13
N PRO A 27 21.47 -3.56 1.45
CA PRO A 27 20.36 -3.16 2.33
C PRO A 27 19.58 -1.94 1.82
N MET A 28 20.27 -0.91 1.33
CA MET A 28 19.60 0.29 0.80
C MET A 28 18.74 -0.01 -0.43
N GLN A 29 19.25 -0.81 -1.37
CA GLN A 29 18.49 -1.20 -2.55
C GLN A 29 17.26 -2.05 -2.18
N ARG A 30 17.33 -2.85 -1.11
CA ARG A 30 16.15 -3.56 -0.58
C ARG A 30 15.09 -2.60 -0.07
N MET A 31 15.48 -1.55 0.65
CA MET A 31 14.54 -0.54 1.17
C MET A 31 13.90 0.26 0.04
N GLU A 32 14.67 0.65 -0.98
CA GLU A 32 14.15 1.33 -2.16
C GLU A 32 13.10 0.49 -2.88
N ARG A 33 13.37 -0.80 -3.08
CA ARG A 33 12.38 -1.70 -3.71
C ARG A 33 11.15 -1.90 -2.84
N ALA A 34 11.30 -2.00 -1.52
CA ALA A 34 10.16 -2.12 -0.61
C ALA A 34 9.28 -0.85 -0.63
N ALA A 35 9.88 0.33 -0.66
CA ALA A 35 9.17 1.60 -0.79
C ALA A 35 8.46 1.71 -2.14
N ALA A 36 9.12 1.34 -3.23
CA ALA A 36 8.52 1.33 -4.56
C ALA A 36 7.31 0.39 -4.66
N LEU A 37 7.42 -0.83 -4.11
CA LEU A 37 6.33 -1.80 -4.05
C LEU A 37 5.15 -1.28 -3.22
N SER A 38 5.43 -0.68 -2.06
CA SER A 38 4.40 -0.05 -1.23
C SER A 38 3.66 1.06 -1.98
N GLY A 39 4.41 1.89 -2.73
CA GLY A 39 3.85 2.92 -3.60
C GLY A 39 2.95 2.37 -4.70
N GLN A 40 3.37 1.28 -5.37
CA GLN A 40 2.58 0.62 -6.41
C GLN A 40 1.28 0.04 -5.84
N VAL A 41 1.35 -0.67 -4.71
CA VAL A 41 0.16 -1.22 -4.05
C VAL A 41 -0.82 -0.12 -3.66
N LYS A 42 -0.32 1.00 -3.10
CA LYS A 42 -1.15 2.16 -2.77
C LYS A 42 -1.90 2.70 -4.00
N GLN A 43 -1.23 2.85 -5.14
CA GLN A 43 -1.88 3.32 -6.37
C GLN A 43 -2.93 2.33 -6.89
N MET A 44 -2.59 1.04 -6.93
CA MET A 44 -3.55 -0.01 -7.33
C MET A 44 -4.79 -0.01 -6.44
N SER A 45 -4.63 0.24 -5.13
CA SER A 45 -5.76 0.37 -4.21
C SER A 45 -6.62 1.60 -4.52
N PHE A 46 -6.02 2.76 -4.81
CA PHE A 46 -6.79 3.94 -5.23
C PHE A 46 -7.55 3.69 -6.52
N ASP A 47 -6.93 3.09 -7.52
CA ASP A 47 -7.56 2.78 -8.79
C ASP A 47 -8.70 1.78 -8.64
N ALA A 48 -8.55 0.79 -7.75
CA ALA A 48 -9.63 -0.11 -7.39
C ALA A 48 -10.82 0.63 -6.75
N ILE A 49 -10.56 1.52 -5.78
CA ILE A 49 -11.61 2.32 -5.13
C ILE A 49 -12.33 3.21 -6.16
N ARG A 50 -11.59 3.91 -7.02
CA ARG A 50 -12.17 4.75 -8.10
C ARG A 50 -13.04 3.95 -9.07
N ARG A 51 -12.63 2.73 -9.43
CA ARG A 51 -13.45 1.86 -10.29
C ARG A 51 -14.80 1.50 -9.66
N HIS A 52 -14.87 1.39 -8.34
CA HIS A 52 -16.12 1.13 -7.62
C HIS A 52 -16.92 2.40 -7.29
N HIS A 53 -16.26 3.55 -7.29
CA HIS A 53 -16.83 4.85 -6.92
C HIS A 53 -16.36 5.96 -7.88
N PRO A 54 -16.86 5.99 -9.12
CA PRO A 54 -16.36 6.91 -10.16
C PRO A 54 -16.65 8.39 -9.85
N ASP A 55 -17.67 8.68 -9.05
CA ASP A 55 -18.09 10.05 -8.70
C ASP A 55 -17.37 10.60 -7.46
N TRP A 56 -16.51 9.81 -6.81
CA TRP A 56 -15.77 10.26 -5.64
C TRP A 56 -14.57 11.12 -6.01
N ASP A 57 -14.37 12.18 -5.24
CA ASP A 57 -13.17 12.98 -5.34
C ASP A 57 -11.93 12.27 -4.76
N ASP A 58 -10.77 12.84 -5.04
CA ASP A 58 -9.49 12.29 -4.63
C ASP A 58 -9.32 12.21 -3.10
N GLU A 59 -9.93 13.12 -2.34
CA GLU A 59 -9.87 13.10 -0.87
C GLU A 59 -10.67 11.93 -0.31
N THR A 60 -11.89 11.73 -0.79
CA THR A 60 -12.76 10.62 -0.39
C THR A 60 -12.13 9.27 -0.70
N VAL A 61 -11.51 9.14 -1.88
CA VAL A 61 -10.75 7.93 -2.26
C VAL A 61 -9.61 7.65 -1.28
N ARG A 62 -8.84 8.68 -0.90
CA ARG A 62 -7.73 8.54 0.06
C ARG A 62 -8.23 8.20 1.46
N LEU A 63 -9.31 8.81 1.93
CA LEU A 63 -9.93 8.48 3.22
C LEU A 63 -10.44 7.03 3.23
N LYS A 64 -11.06 6.58 2.14
CA LYS A 64 -11.51 5.18 2.04
C LYS A 64 -10.35 4.20 2.05
N PHE A 65 -9.24 4.52 1.37
CA PHE A 65 -8.02 3.72 1.44
C PHE A 65 -7.50 3.59 2.88
N ILE A 66 -7.50 4.71 3.63
CA ILE A 66 -7.08 4.70 5.04
C ILE A 66 -8.01 3.82 5.87
N GLU A 67 -9.32 3.94 5.69
CA GLU A 67 -10.33 3.14 6.40
C GLU A 67 -10.14 1.64 6.15
N VAL A 68 -9.94 1.24 4.89
CA VAL A 68 -9.79 -0.18 4.52
C VAL A 68 -8.45 -0.76 4.98
N THR A 69 -7.37 0.03 4.90
CA THR A 69 -6.01 -0.47 5.17
C THR A 69 -5.63 -0.41 6.65
N TYR A 70 -6.05 0.65 7.35
CA TYR A 70 -5.61 0.96 8.71
C TYR A 70 -6.77 1.02 9.72
N GLY A 71 -8.01 0.94 9.24
CA GLY A 71 -9.21 0.93 10.06
C GLY A 71 -9.90 2.29 10.15
N ARG A 72 -11.18 2.22 10.54
CA ARG A 72 -12.08 3.38 10.58
C ARG A 72 -11.67 4.47 11.56
N ALA A 73 -11.14 4.10 12.72
CA ALA A 73 -10.71 5.07 13.73
C ALA A 73 -9.69 6.07 13.18
N LEU A 74 -8.66 5.58 12.48
CA LEU A 74 -7.65 6.44 11.86
C LEU A 74 -8.25 7.28 10.73
N ALA A 75 -9.14 6.71 9.92
CA ALA A 75 -9.79 7.46 8.84
C ALA A 75 -10.65 8.62 9.37
N ASP A 76 -11.36 8.41 10.48
CA ASP A 76 -12.16 9.44 11.14
C ASP A 76 -11.29 10.55 11.74
N ASP A 77 -10.16 10.19 12.36
CA ASP A 77 -9.18 11.16 12.87
C ASP A 77 -8.57 12.01 11.75
N VAL A 78 -8.20 11.40 10.63
CA VAL A 78 -7.67 12.12 9.46
C VAL A 78 -8.73 13.04 8.86
N ARG A 79 -9.99 12.59 8.73
CA ARG A 79 -11.09 13.41 8.23
C ARG A 79 -11.31 14.65 9.11
N ARG A 80 -11.30 14.48 10.44
CA ARG A 80 -11.41 15.59 11.39
C ARG A 80 -10.29 16.60 11.21
N HIS A 81 -9.04 16.13 11.15
CA HIS A 81 -7.87 16.99 10.96
C HIS A 81 -7.89 17.77 9.64
N LEU A 82 -8.34 17.15 8.54
CA LEU A 82 -8.48 17.85 7.26
C LEU A 82 -9.57 18.92 7.30
N GLY A 83 -10.70 18.66 7.96
CA GLY A 83 -11.76 19.65 8.15
C GLY A 83 -11.32 20.87 8.95
N GLU A 84 -10.60 20.66 10.06
CA GLU A 84 -10.03 21.74 10.89
C GLU A 84 -9.09 22.65 10.09
N ARG A 85 -8.22 22.06 9.27
CA ARG A 85 -7.25 22.79 8.42
C ARG A 85 -7.85 23.55 7.25
N SER A 86 -9.04 23.17 6.80
CA SER A 86 -9.77 23.92 5.77
C SER A 86 -10.45 25.13 6.41
N GLY A 87 -11.03 24.97 7.62
CA GLY A 87 -11.59 26.07 8.40
C GLY A 87 -10.58 27.14 8.82
N GLU A 88 -9.33 26.76 9.14
CA GLU A 88 -8.24 27.71 9.44
C GLU A 88 -7.76 28.52 8.23
N ARG A 89 -8.02 28.06 7.01
CA ARG A 89 -7.61 28.76 5.77
C ARG A 89 -8.66 29.74 5.26
N ASP A 90 -9.91 29.54 5.67
CA ASP A 90 -11.06 30.37 5.30
C ASP A 90 -11.42 31.41 6.39
N ALA A 91 -10.67 31.45 7.50
CA ALA A 91 -10.79 32.40 8.62
C ALA A 91 -9.67 33.45 8.60
#